data_AF-A0A4Q7PI11-F1
#
_entry.id   AF-A0A4Q7PI11-F1
#
_cell.length_a   1.000
_cell.length_b   1.000
_cell.length_c   1.000
_cell.angle_alpha   90.00
_cell.angle_beta   90.00
_cell.angle_gamma   90.00
#
_symmetry.space_group_name_H-M   'P 1'
#
loop_
_entity.id
_entity.type
_entity.pdbx_description
1 polymer ?
#
loop_
_entity_poly.entity_id
_entity_poly.type
_entity_poly.pdbx_seq_one_letter_code
_entity_poly.pdbx_strand_id
1 'polypeptide(L)'
;MVKAPNMNLELENLQSTIKRKYSFKYKPEFSESFKTDSKESQIIPLTIEVFEKLEWPIVYRDTNSVEAKRKGDWNKLTEKITVTKKAAGRIEVHSKSIEGNFIDFGKNSLRTGLFIALFKKLETEYKENGKLEVLETEFEKQSNWDDYEIPAELPKPKQFRKPSLSLSILGGLSIVVLFGVLIAFLTVSFTYVIGLYELGIGLGIGYLFGQVLKKTNYVDFNPIQFVLAGMMIVMFITNQFTQYQMLIAENNISEFSFLEFINIRFKGGLTIKSLNTGWIGLTLSWIFQMTFPYFLALARIGGITTSYTIEKVPKEALEYTVYLFEMNKSESEVRAVLSQKGWNKKVDQDMVFQAIGAILGFQEMNRE
;
A
#
# COMPACT_ATOMS: atom_id res chain seq x y z
N MET A 1 -16.78 -20.37 -38.85
CA MET A 1 -16.24 -19.91 -37.55
C MET A 1 -15.08 -18.97 -37.83
N VAL A 2 -15.35 -17.66 -37.82
CA VAL A 2 -14.30 -16.65 -37.97
C VAL A 2 -13.54 -16.60 -36.65
N LYS A 3 -12.26 -16.94 -36.69
CA LYS A 3 -11.36 -16.86 -35.54
C LYS A 3 -11.28 -15.38 -35.15
N ALA A 4 -11.68 -15.03 -33.92
CA ALA A 4 -11.52 -13.67 -33.41
C ALA A 4 -10.04 -13.26 -33.60
N PRO A 5 -9.75 -12.07 -34.16
CA PRO A 5 -8.38 -11.62 -34.36
C PRO A 5 -7.63 -11.61 -33.01
N ASN A 6 -6.36 -11.97 -33.05
CA ASN A 6 -5.49 -11.97 -31.87
C ASN A 6 -5.38 -10.52 -31.36
N MET A 7 -6.01 -10.21 -30.24
CA MET A 7 -6.12 -8.84 -29.69
C MET A 7 -4.75 -8.15 -29.53
N ASN A 8 -3.68 -8.92 -29.28
CA ASN A 8 -2.31 -8.41 -29.24
C ASN A 8 -1.83 -7.85 -30.59
N LEU A 9 -2.15 -8.52 -31.70
CA LEU A 9 -1.74 -8.08 -33.04
C LEU A 9 -2.45 -6.78 -33.45
N GLU A 10 -3.71 -6.61 -33.01
CA GLU A 10 -4.45 -5.36 -33.25
C GLU A 10 -3.89 -4.18 -32.45
N LEU A 11 -3.51 -4.42 -31.19
CA LEU A 11 -2.87 -3.40 -30.36
C LEU A 11 -1.51 -2.98 -30.91
N GLU A 12 -0.70 -3.93 -31.40
CA GLU A 12 0.57 -3.65 -32.08
C GLU A 12 0.38 -2.80 -33.34
N ASN A 13 -0.63 -3.13 -34.15
CA ASN A 13 -0.97 -2.35 -35.34
C ASN A 13 -1.40 -0.91 -34.97
N LEU A 14 -2.26 -0.75 -33.96
CA LEU A 14 -2.64 0.58 -33.45
C LEU A 14 -1.42 1.35 -32.94
N GLN A 15 -0.53 0.70 -32.19
CA GLN A 15 0.70 1.32 -31.70
C GLN A 15 1.60 1.84 -32.83
N SER A 16 1.69 1.11 -33.95
CA SER A 16 2.53 1.50 -35.09
C SER A 16 2.12 2.82 -35.76
N THR A 17 0.84 3.20 -35.61
CA THR A 17 0.28 4.43 -36.21
C THR A 17 0.52 5.69 -35.36
N ILE A 18 1.01 5.55 -34.13
CA ILE A 18 1.11 6.66 -33.18
C ILE A 18 2.47 7.35 -33.29
N LYS A 19 2.45 8.65 -33.55
CA LYS A 19 3.65 9.48 -33.57
C LYS A 19 4.15 9.75 -32.14
N ARG A 20 5.37 9.29 -31.84
CA ARG A 20 6.02 9.52 -30.54
C ARG A 20 6.45 10.99 -30.39
N LYS A 21 6.19 11.54 -29.21
CA LYS A 21 6.64 12.87 -28.76
C LYS A 21 7.50 12.70 -27.51
N TYR A 22 8.73 13.19 -27.56
CA TYR A 22 9.71 13.09 -26.47
C TYR A 22 9.43 14.13 -25.38
N SER A 23 9.68 13.75 -24.12
CA SER A 23 9.65 14.67 -22.98
C SER A 23 10.89 14.49 -22.11
N PHE A 24 11.40 15.60 -21.57
CA PHE A 24 12.57 15.67 -20.72
C PHE A 24 12.23 16.41 -19.43
N LYS A 25 12.09 15.68 -18.33
CA LYS A 25 11.94 16.20 -16.95
C LYS A 25 11.98 15.04 -15.96
N TYR A 26 12.29 15.32 -14.70
CA TYR A 26 12.18 14.34 -13.62
C TYR A 26 10.74 13.82 -13.51
N LYS A 27 10.55 12.50 -13.64
CA LYS A 27 9.23 11.86 -13.81
C LYS A 27 8.47 12.46 -15.01
N PRO A 28 8.88 12.12 -16.24
CA PRO A 28 8.28 12.70 -17.43
C PRO A 28 6.80 12.37 -17.50
N GLU A 29 6.03 13.27 -18.11
CA GLU A 29 4.59 13.14 -18.28
C GLU A 29 4.19 13.71 -19.63
N PHE A 30 3.02 13.28 -20.12
CA PHE A 30 2.45 13.72 -21.38
C PHE A 30 0.93 13.73 -21.28
N SER A 31 0.31 14.81 -21.72
CA SER A 31 -1.16 14.92 -21.81
C SER A 31 -1.58 15.13 -23.26
N GLU A 32 -2.68 14.50 -23.66
CA GLU A 32 -3.37 14.81 -24.90
C GLU A 32 -4.87 14.83 -24.64
N SER A 33 -5.57 15.79 -25.25
CA SER A 33 -7.02 15.91 -25.16
C SER A 33 -7.66 15.64 -26.50
N PHE A 34 -8.78 14.92 -26.51
CA PHE A 34 -9.57 14.68 -27.71
C PHE A 34 -11.06 14.90 -27.42
N LYS A 35 -11.86 15.07 -28.48
CA LYS A 35 -13.32 15.17 -28.39
C LYS A 35 -13.94 13.84 -28.81
N THR A 36 -15.00 13.45 -28.12
CA THR A 36 -15.83 12.27 -28.39
C THR A 36 -17.25 12.73 -28.70
N ASP A 37 -17.97 11.94 -29.51
CA ASP A 37 -19.39 12.16 -29.82
C ASP A 37 -20.31 11.28 -28.95
N SER A 38 -19.74 10.49 -28.03
CA SER A 38 -20.46 9.69 -27.05
C SER A 38 -21.16 10.56 -26.01
N LYS A 39 -22.25 10.05 -25.42
CA LYS A 39 -22.92 10.73 -24.30
C LYS A 39 -21.96 10.83 -23.11
N GLU A 40 -22.10 11.87 -22.29
CA GLU A 40 -21.21 12.07 -21.13
C GLU A 40 -21.26 10.91 -20.12
N SER A 41 -22.42 10.25 -20.00
CA SER A 41 -22.63 9.03 -19.19
C SER A 41 -21.86 7.81 -19.70
N GLN A 42 -21.55 7.75 -21.00
CA GLN A 42 -20.88 6.61 -21.65
C GLN A 42 -19.36 6.69 -21.59
N ILE A 43 -18.80 7.86 -21.32
CA ILE A 43 -17.35 8.11 -21.37
C ILE A 43 -16.58 7.28 -20.34
N ILE A 44 -17.04 7.25 -19.09
CA ILE A 44 -16.39 6.51 -18.00
C ILE A 44 -16.50 4.98 -18.19
N PRO A 45 -17.68 4.40 -18.46
CA PRO A 45 -17.80 2.97 -18.78
C PRO A 45 -16.89 2.55 -19.94
N LEU A 46 -16.85 3.33 -21.02
CA LEU A 46 -16.00 3.03 -22.16
C LEU A 46 -14.50 3.15 -21.82
N THR A 47 -14.13 4.10 -20.96
CA THR A 47 -12.75 4.23 -20.45
C THR A 47 -12.32 3.00 -19.66
N ILE A 48 -13.22 2.45 -18.83
CA ILE A 48 -12.99 1.21 -18.06
C ILE A 48 -12.72 0.05 -19.02
N GLU A 49 -13.59 -0.16 -20.01
CA GLU A 49 -13.41 -1.21 -21.02
C GLU A 49 -12.07 -1.07 -21.76
N VAL A 50 -11.68 0.15 -22.14
CA VAL A 50 -10.39 0.41 -22.81
C VAL A 50 -9.23 -0.06 -21.92
N PHE A 51 -9.24 0.23 -20.62
CA PHE A 51 -8.19 -0.23 -19.70
C PHE A 51 -8.18 -1.74 -19.51
N GLU A 52 -9.34 -2.38 -19.45
CA GLU A 52 -9.45 -3.83 -19.38
C GLU A 52 -8.88 -4.51 -20.64
N LYS A 53 -9.19 -3.98 -21.82
CA LYS A 53 -8.64 -4.45 -23.11
C LYS A 53 -7.14 -4.24 -23.24
N LEU A 54 -6.60 -3.21 -22.60
CA LEU A 54 -5.16 -2.93 -22.54
C LEU A 54 -4.45 -3.69 -21.42
N GLU A 55 -5.18 -4.45 -20.60
CA GLU A 55 -4.69 -5.13 -19.40
C GLU A 55 -4.00 -4.18 -18.40
N TRP A 56 -4.47 -2.93 -18.33
CA TRP A 56 -3.96 -1.93 -17.40
C TRP A 56 -4.84 -1.93 -16.14
N PRO A 57 -4.36 -2.45 -14.99
CA PRO A 57 -5.15 -2.48 -13.77
C PRO A 57 -5.61 -1.08 -13.35
N ILE A 58 -6.93 -0.93 -13.20
CA ILE A 58 -7.57 0.28 -12.69
C ILE A 58 -7.28 0.37 -11.19
N VAL A 59 -6.76 1.52 -10.76
CA VAL A 59 -6.42 1.80 -9.36
C VAL A 59 -7.36 2.80 -8.71
N TYR A 60 -8.05 3.60 -9.52
CA TYR A 60 -9.03 4.59 -9.05
C TYR A 60 -10.07 4.87 -10.13
N ARG A 61 -11.31 5.11 -9.72
CA ARG A 61 -12.40 5.56 -10.59
C ARG A 61 -13.35 6.44 -9.81
N ASP A 62 -13.81 7.51 -10.44
CA ASP A 62 -14.92 8.33 -9.99
C ASP A 62 -15.82 8.71 -11.18
N THR A 63 -16.77 9.63 -10.95
CA THR A 63 -17.74 10.07 -11.96
C THR A 63 -17.13 10.86 -13.13
N ASN A 64 -15.90 11.37 -12.95
CA ASN A 64 -15.23 12.27 -13.89
C ASN A 64 -13.85 11.78 -14.33
N SER A 65 -13.28 10.75 -13.70
CA SER A 65 -11.93 10.30 -13.97
C SER A 65 -11.73 8.82 -13.68
N VAL A 66 -10.83 8.21 -14.44
CA VAL A 66 -10.37 6.83 -14.22
C VAL A 66 -8.85 6.82 -14.28
N GLU A 67 -8.23 6.18 -13.31
CA GLU A 67 -6.78 6.02 -13.26
C GLU A 67 -6.40 4.55 -13.30
N ALA A 68 -5.46 4.21 -14.19
CA ALA A 68 -4.90 2.88 -14.31
C ALA A 68 -3.38 2.93 -14.21
N LYS A 69 -2.78 1.84 -13.75
CA LYS A 69 -1.33 1.67 -13.74
C LYS A 69 -0.93 0.59 -14.73
N ARG A 70 0.17 0.80 -15.46
CA ARG A 70 0.71 -0.24 -16.34
C ARG A 70 1.67 -1.14 -15.58
N LYS A 71 1.54 -2.46 -15.78
CA LYS A 71 2.54 -3.44 -15.36
C LYS A 71 3.69 -3.47 -16.37
N GLY A 72 4.90 -3.18 -15.93
CA GLY A 72 6.14 -3.41 -16.66
C GLY A 72 6.68 -4.82 -16.41
N ASP A 73 7.94 -5.03 -16.78
CA ASP A 73 8.62 -6.30 -16.53
C ASP A 73 8.61 -6.63 -15.02
N TRP A 74 8.45 -7.92 -14.69
CA TRP A 74 8.39 -8.40 -13.29
C TRP A 74 7.17 -7.91 -12.49
N ASN A 75 6.03 -7.62 -13.14
CA ASN A 75 4.80 -7.14 -12.49
C ASN A 75 4.95 -5.82 -11.72
N LYS A 76 6.03 -5.06 -11.94
CA LYS A 76 6.19 -3.74 -11.33
C LYS A 76 5.24 -2.73 -11.97
N LEU A 77 4.62 -1.87 -11.17
CA LEU A 77 3.80 -0.78 -11.69
C LEU A 77 4.72 0.37 -12.10
N THR A 78 4.85 0.60 -13.40
CA THR A 78 5.89 1.48 -13.95
C THR A 78 5.35 2.87 -14.29
N GLU A 79 4.06 2.96 -14.62
CA GLU A 79 3.42 4.20 -15.07
C GLU A 79 1.98 4.33 -14.61
N LYS A 80 1.53 5.58 -14.54
CA LYS A 80 0.17 5.97 -14.22
C LYS A 80 -0.47 6.65 -15.43
N ILE A 81 -1.68 6.24 -15.79
CA ILE A 81 -2.50 6.86 -16.83
C ILE A 81 -3.78 7.35 -16.15
N THR A 82 -4.05 8.65 -16.24
CA THR A 82 -5.25 9.31 -15.74
C THR A 82 -6.06 9.80 -16.93
N VAL A 83 -7.31 9.38 -17.00
CA VAL A 83 -8.26 9.83 -18.03
C VAL A 83 -9.32 10.65 -17.32
N THR A 84 -9.48 11.90 -17.74
CA THR A 84 -10.41 12.85 -17.12
C THR A 84 -11.42 13.33 -18.15
N LYS A 85 -12.70 13.13 -17.83
CA LYS A 85 -13.83 13.73 -18.54
C LYS A 85 -13.90 15.21 -18.21
N LYS A 86 -13.80 16.06 -19.23
CA LYS A 86 -14.02 17.50 -19.19
C LYS A 86 -15.35 17.85 -19.83
N ALA A 87 -15.83 19.06 -19.56
CA ALA A 87 -17.08 19.58 -20.13
C ALA A 87 -17.10 19.49 -21.67
N ALA A 88 -18.31 19.33 -22.22
CA ALA A 88 -18.59 19.30 -23.66
C ALA A 88 -17.94 18.11 -24.40
N GLY A 89 -17.94 16.93 -23.77
CA GLY A 89 -17.44 15.68 -24.37
C GLY A 89 -15.95 15.69 -24.70
N ARG A 90 -15.15 16.47 -23.95
CA ARG A 90 -13.69 16.45 -24.06
C ARG A 90 -13.11 15.47 -23.07
N ILE A 91 -12.17 14.64 -23.51
CA ILE A 91 -11.45 13.70 -22.67
C ILE A 91 -9.98 14.10 -22.66
N GLU A 92 -9.40 14.28 -21.48
CA GLU A 92 -7.97 14.46 -21.29
C GLU A 92 -7.34 13.15 -20.84
N VAL A 93 -6.28 12.73 -21.51
CA VAL A 93 -5.52 11.52 -21.19
C VAL A 93 -4.11 11.94 -20.80
N HIS A 94 -3.80 11.79 -19.52
CA HIS A 94 -2.53 12.14 -18.91
C HIS A 94 -1.74 10.88 -18.56
N SER A 95 -0.53 10.73 -19.08
CA SER A 95 0.37 9.62 -18.76
C SER A 95 1.61 10.14 -18.05
N LYS A 96 1.95 9.55 -16.90
CA LYS A 96 3.08 9.94 -16.05
C LYS A 96 3.91 8.74 -15.65
N SER A 97 5.23 8.87 -15.76
CA SER A 97 6.18 7.86 -15.30
C SER A 97 6.30 7.90 -13.77
N ILE A 98 6.19 6.75 -13.12
CA ILE A 98 6.29 6.64 -11.66
C ILE A 98 7.77 6.61 -11.23
N GLU A 99 8.60 5.97 -12.04
CA GLU A 99 10.05 5.87 -11.84
C GLU A 99 10.77 7.21 -12.05
N GLY A 100 11.84 7.42 -11.29
CA GLY A 100 12.69 8.63 -11.30
C GLY A 100 13.58 8.77 -12.54
N ASN A 101 13.05 8.50 -13.73
CA ASN A 101 13.73 8.72 -14.99
C ASN A 101 13.56 10.17 -15.43
N PHE A 102 14.55 10.72 -16.14
CA PHE A 102 14.51 12.09 -16.67
C PHE A 102 14.06 12.16 -18.15
N ILE A 103 14.07 11.02 -18.85
CA ILE A 103 13.80 10.91 -20.29
C ILE A 103 12.81 9.78 -20.54
N ASP A 104 11.74 10.07 -21.28
CA ASP A 104 10.66 9.11 -21.56
C ASP A 104 10.78 8.39 -22.91
N PHE A 105 11.67 8.85 -23.80
CA PHE A 105 11.79 8.35 -25.18
C PHE A 105 10.45 8.25 -25.95
N GLY A 106 9.47 9.09 -25.57
CA GLY A 106 8.14 9.12 -26.14
C GLY A 106 7.25 7.92 -25.79
N LYS A 107 7.51 7.24 -24.67
CA LYS A 107 6.67 6.14 -24.19
C LYS A 107 5.33 6.63 -23.63
N ASN A 108 5.27 7.74 -22.91
CA ASN A 108 4.03 8.34 -22.40
C ASN A 108 3.14 8.85 -23.53
N SER A 109 3.71 9.48 -24.55
CA SER A 109 2.93 9.88 -25.74
C SER A 109 2.42 8.68 -26.54
N LEU A 110 3.19 7.60 -26.63
CA LEU A 110 2.73 6.34 -27.21
C LEU A 110 1.56 5.75 -26.42
N ARG A 111 1.62 5.73 -25.08
CA ARG A 111 0.55 5.20 -24.22
C ARG A 111 -0.72 6.03 -24.32
N THR A 112 -0.59 7.35 -24.22
CA THR A 112 -1.71 8.27 -24.40
C THR A 112 -2.34 8.09 -25.77
N GLY A 113 -1.54 8.04 -26.84
CA GLY A 113 -2.03 7.79 -28.19
C GLY A 113 -2.73 6.43 -28.33
N LEU A 114 -2.22 5.39 -27.67
CA LEU A 114 -2.78 4.04 -27.74
C LEU A 114 -4.14 3.98 -27.09
N PHE A 115 -4.27 4.60 -25.91
CA PHE A 115 -5.55 4.76 -25.25
C PHE A 115 -6.54 5.49 -26.16
N ILE A 116 -6.15 6.64 -26.74
CA ILE A 116 -7.04 7.44 -27.61
C ILE A 116 -7.46 6.65 -28.85
N ALA A 117 -6.53 5.94 -29.48
CA ALA A 117 -6.80 5.17 -30.69
C ALA A 117 -7.75 4.00 -30.41
N LEU A 118 -7.53 3.28 -29.31
CA LEU A 118 -8.41 2.18 -28.91
C LEU A 118 -9.78 2.69 -28.45
N PHE A 119 -9.82 3.80 -27.70
CA PHE A 119 -11.08 4.44 -27.29
C PHE A 119 -11.94 4.78 -28.50
N LYS A 120 -11.39 5.47 -29.51
CA LYS A 120 -12.15 5.84 -30.73
C LYS A 120 -12.60 4.63 -31.54
N LYS A 121 -11.77 3.58 -31.60
CA LYS A 121 -12.14 2.32 -32.25
C LYS A 121 -13.34 1.68 -31.55
N LEU A 122 -13.25 1.47 -30.22
CA LEU A 122 -14.32 0.86 -29.44
C LEU A 122 -15.58 1.73 -29.42
N GLU A 123 -15.43 3.06 -29.36
CA GLU A 123 -16.56 4.01 -29.49
C GLU A 123 -17.34 3.76 -30.78
N THR A 124 -16.65 3.63 -31.92
CA THR A 124 -17.28 3.42 -33.22
C THR A 124 -17.95 2.04 -33.28
N GLU A 125 -17.21 0.98 -32.92
CA GLU A 125 -17.70 -0.40 -32.93
C GLU A 125 -18.90 -0.59 -32.01
N TYR A 126 -18.85 -0.03 -30.80
CA TYR A 126 -19.88 -0.21 -29.78
C TYR A 126 -21.11 0.65 -30.03
N LYS A 127 -20.94 1.77 -30.74
CA LYS A 127 -22.06 2.57 -31.23
C LYS A 127 -22.83 1.81 -32.32
N GLU A 128 -22.14 1.11 -33.21
CA GLU A 128 -22.76 0.33 -34.28
C GLU A 128 -23.50 -0.92 -33.77
N ASN A 129 -22.99 -1.58 -32.73
CA ASN A 129 -23.58 -2.81 -32.19
C ASN A 129 -24.46 -2.61 -30.94
N GLY A 130 -24.64 -1.37 -30.47
CA GLY A 130 -25.46 -1.03 -29.30
C GLY A 130 -24.81 -1.32 -27.94
N LYS A 131 -23.57 -1.81 -27.88
CA LYS A 131 -22.88 -2.16 -26.63
C LYS A 131 -22.60 -0.95 -25.73
N LEU A 132 -22.59 0.28 -26.27
CA LEU A 132 -22.45 1.50 -25.44
C LEU A 132 -23.58 1.64 -24.42
N GLU A 133 -24.82 1.30 -24.79
CA GLU A 133 -25.97 1.37 -23.89
C GLU A 133 -25.93 0.28 -22.82
N VAL A 134 -25.40 -0.90 -23.19
CA VAL A 134 -25.18 -2.00 -22.24
C VAL A 134 -24.14 -1.60 -21.20
N LEU A 135 -23.00 -1.04 -21.62
CA LEU A 135 -21.95 -0.57 -20.72
C LEU A 135 -22.42 0.57 -19.81
N GLU A 136 -23.21 1.50 -20.35
CA GLU A 136 -23.86 2.57 -19.58
C GLU A 136 -24.77 1.99 -18.50
N THR A 137 -25.65 1.06 -18.88
CA THR A 137 -26.60 0.42 -17.95
C THR A 137 -25.89 -0.41 -16.87
N GLU A 138 -24.85 -1.16 -17.24
CA GLU A 138 -24.05 -1.95 -16.29
C GLU A 138 -23.29 -1.06 -15.32
N PHE A 139 -22.71 0.03 -15.83
CA PHE A 139 -22.01 1.00 -15.00
C PHE A 139 -22.97 1.76 -14.07
N GLU A 140 -24.15 2.14 -14.56
CA GLU A 140 -25.22 2.72 -13.75
C GLU A 140 -25.64 1.75 -12.65
N LYS A 141 -25.88 0.46 -12.94
CA LYS A 141 -26.19 -0.53 -11.90
C LYS A 141 -25.11 -0.69 -10.83
N GLN A 142 -23.83 -0.52 -11.19
CA GLN A 142 -22.73 -0.61 -10.23
C GLN A 142 -22.53 0.67 -9.40
N SER A 143 -22.91 1.82 -9.95
CA SER A 143 -22.63 3.14 -9.37
C SER A 143 -23.87 3.75 -8.72
N ASN A 144 -25.05 3.26 -9.10
CA ASN A 144 -26.33 3.74 -8.63
C ASN A 144 -26.77 2.91 -7.42
N TRP A 145 -26.98 3.63 -6.32
CA TRP A 145 -27.52 3.07 -5.08
C TRP A 145 -29.04 3.27 -4.97
N ASP A 146 -29.72 3.74 -6.01
CA ASP A 146 -31.18 3.94 -6.02
C ASP A 146 -31.92 2.63 -5.75
N ASP A 147 -31.41 1.51 -6.27
CA ASP A 147 -31.94 0.16 -6.04
C ASP A 147 -31.34 -0.52 -4.79
N TYR A 148 -30.57 0.20 -3.96
CA TYR A 148 -29.98 -0.38 -2.75
C TYR A 148 -31.07 -0.74 -1.73
N GLU A 149 -31.20 -2.04 -1.48
CA GLU A 149 -32.10 -2.54 -0.44
C GLU A 149 -31.55 -2.20 0.94
N ILE A 150 -32.14 -1.17 1.57
CA ILE A 150 -31.78 -0.78 2.93
C ILE A 150 -32.02 -1.98 3.87
N PRO A 151 -30.96 -2.54 4.49
CA PRO A 151 -31.11 -3.73 5.31
C PRO A 151 -32.03 -3.40 6.51
N ALA A 152 -33.00 -4.28 6.77
CA ALA A 152 -33.92 -4.11 7.89
C ALA A 152 -33.16 -4.03 9.22
N GLU A 153 -32.16 -4.91 9.38
CA GLU A 153 -31.23 -4.94 10.52
C GLU A 153 -29.79 -5.13 10.01
N LEU A 154 -28.82 -4.59 10.74
CA LEU A 154 -27.41 -4.84 10.47
C LEU A 154 -26.91 -6.02 11.30
N PRO A 155 -25.94 -6.80 10.79
CA PRO A 155 -25.24 -7.77 11.61
C PRO A 155 -24.64 -7.08 12.83
N LYS A 156 -24.79 -7.71 14.00
CA LYS A 156 -24.35 -7.13 15.26
C LYS A 156 -22.83 -6.94 15.27
N PRO A 157 -22.32 -5.89 15.96
CA PRO A 157 -20.89 -5.75 16.18
C PRO A 157 -20.30 -7.03 16.78
N LYS A 158 -19.23 -7.54 16.18
CA LYS A 158 -18.48 -8.66 16.74
C LYS A 158 -17.94 -8.22 18.11
N GLN A 159 -18.11 -9.07 19.13
CA GLN A 159 -17.58 -8.76 20.46
C GLN A 159 -16.07 -8.99 20.49
N PHE A 160 -15.31 -7.94 20.72
CA PHE A 160 -13.86 -8.01 20.88
C PHE A 160 -13.43 -7.78 22.32
N ARG A 161 -12.28 -8.35 22.70
CA ARG A 161 -11.64 -8.06 23.99
C ARG A 161 -11.29 -6.58 24.07
N LYS A 162 -11.28 -6.00 25.27
CA LYS A 162 -10.86 -4.61 25.46
C LYS A 162 -9.40 -4.43 25.01
N PRO A 163 -9.07 -3.38 24.23
CA PRO A 163 -7.70 -3.08 23.84
C PRO A 163 -6.76 -3.00 25.06
N SER A 164 -5.59 -3.64 24.97
CA SER A 164 -4.61 -3.64 26.05
C SER A 164 -3.21 -3.28 25.56
N LEU A 165 -2.78 -2.04 25.86
CA LEU A 165 -1.43 -1.57 25.57
C LEU A 165 -0.39 -2.33 26.40
N SER A 166 -0.64 -2.54 27.70
CA SER A 166 0.32 -3.20 28.60
C SER A 166 0.64 -4.64 28.18
N LEU A 167 -0.37 -5.41 27.76
CA LEU A 167 -0.15 -6.76 27.23
C LEU A 167 0.61 -6.73 25.90
N SER A 168 0.39 -5.69 25.09
CA SER A 168 1.13 -5.50 23.84
C SER A 168 2.60 -5.21 24.12
N ILE A 169 2.91 -4.33 25.09
CA ILE A 169 4.27 -4.03 25.52
C ILE A 169 4.95 -5.30 26.05
N LEU A 170 4.29 -6.08 26.91
CA LEU A 170 4.88 -7.31 27.46
C LEU A 170 5.19 -8.35 26.37
N GLY A 171 4.27 -8.52 25.42
CA GLY A 171 4.49 -9.39 24.26
C GLY A 171 5.62 -8.88 23.36
N GLY A 172 5.68 -7.57 23.12
CA GLY A 172 6.76 -6.92 22.37
C GLY A 172 8.13 -7.10 23.02
N LEU A 173 8.24 -6.87 24.33
CA LEU A 173 9.46 -7.08 25.11
C LEU A 173 9.96 -8.53 25.01
N SER A 174 9.06 -9.50 25.12
CA SER A 174 9.40 -10.92 24.98
C SER A 174 9.98 -11.22 23.60
N ILE A 175 9.39 -10.67 22.53
CA ILE A 175 9.87 -10.84 21.16
C ILE A 175 11.28 -10.26 20.99
N VAL A 176 11.52 -9.03 21.44
CA VAL A 176 12.80 -8.37 21.19
C VAL A 176 13.96 -8.92 22.00
N VAL A 177 13.69 -9.46 23.19
CA VAL A 177 14.71 -10.17 23.96
C VAL A 177 15.12 -11.45 23.22
N LEU A 178 14.15 -12.24 22.75
CA LEU A 178 14.42 -13.47 21.98
C LEU A 178 15.15 -13.17 20.67
N PHE A 179 14.71 -12.15 19.93
CA PHE A 179 15.39 -11.72 18.70
C PHE A 179 16.80 -11.20 18.97
N GLY A 180 17.00 -10.39 20.02
CA GLY A 180 18.32 -9.89 20.41
C GLY A 180 19.32 -11.01 20.68
N VAL A 181 18.89 -12.04 21.43
CA VAL A 181 19.72 -13.23 21.69
C VAL A 181 20.00 -14.01 20.40
N LEU A 182 18.97 -14.25 19.57
CA LEU A 182 19.12 -14.97 18.31
C LEU A 182 20.09 -14.28 17.35
N ILE A 183 19.97 -12.95 17.20
CA ILE A 183 20.83 -12.16 16.31
C ILE A 183 22.26 -12.17 16.82
N ALA A 184 22.47 -12.05 18.14
CA ALA A 184 23.80 -12.11 18.72
C ALA A 184 24.49 -13.44 18.41
N PHE A 185 23.77 -14.55 18.64
CA PHE A 185 24.25 -15.88 18.29
C PHE A 185 24.62 -15.99 16.82
N LEU A 186 23.73 -15.56 15.93
CA LEU A 186 23.98 -15.59 14.49
C LEU A 186 25.18 -14.72 14.08
N THR A 187 25.35 -13.56 14.72
CA THR A 187 26.45 -12.62 14.43
C THR A 187 27.80 -13.16 14.86
N VAL A 188 27.86 -13.92 15.96
CA VAL A 188 29.10 -14.55 16.45
C VAL A 188 29.42 -15.80 15.63
N SER A 189 28.42 -16.63 15.33
CA SER A 189 28.63 -17.93 14.66
C SER A 189 28.72 -17.85 13.14
N PHE A 190 28.18 -16.81 12.51
CA PHE A 190 28.11 -16.68 11.05
C PHE A 190 28.58 -15.30 10.57
N THR A 191 28.92 -15.20 9.29
CA THR A 191 29.26 -13.91 8.68
C THR A 191 28.04 -12.98 8.68
N TYR A 192 28.19 -11.83 9.32
CA TYR A 192 27.17 -10.78 9.31
C TYR A 192 27.08 -10.13 7.92
N VAL A 193 25.90 -10.20 7.30
CA VAL A 193 25.63 -9.58 6.00
C VAL A 193 24.71 -8.38 6.22
N ILE A 194 25.27 -7.17 6.14
CA ILE A 194 24.54 -5.91 6.27
C ILE A 194 23.38 -5.88 5.26
N GLY A 195 22.19 -5.51 5.73
CA GLY A 195 20.96 -5.44 4.97
C GLY A 195 20.13 -6.72 5.04
N LEU A 196 20.76 -7.89 4.99
CA LEU A 196 20.03 -9.17 5.04
C LEU A 196 19.50 -9.47 6.45
N TYR A 197 20.35 -9.26 7.46
CA TYR A 197 19.97 -9.42 8.86
C TYR A 197 18.85 -8.43 9.21
N GLU A 198 19.03 -7.16 8.87
CA GLU A 198 18.08 -6.10 9.15
C GLU A 198 16.73 -6.32 8.46
N LEU A 199 16.74 -6.84 7.22
CA LEU A 199 15.52 -7.25 6.52
C LEU A 199 14.77 -8.35 7.29
N GLY A 200 15.48 -9.41 7.70
CA GLY A 200 14.89 -10.51 8.46
C GLY A 200 14.33 -10.05 9.81
N ILE A 201 15.05 -9.18 10.51
CA ILE A 201 14.61 -8.58 11.78
C ILE A 201 13.34 -7.78 11.59
N GLY A 202 13.32 -6.86 10.61
CA GLY A 202 12.17 -5.99 10.36
C GLY A 202 10.91 -6.79 10.02
N LEU A 203 11.04 -7.76 9.11
CA LEU A 203 9.92 -8.63 8.73
C LEU A 203 9.45 -9.52 9.89
N GLY A 204 10.40 -10.11 10.64
CA GLY A 204 10.11 -11.00 11.77
C GLY A 204 9.42 -10.29 12.93
N ILE A 205 9.99 -9.17 13.39
CA ILE A 205 9.40 -8.36 14.46
C ILE A 205 8.07 -7.78 14.00
N GLY A 206 8.00 -7.21 12.79
CA GLY A 206 6.77 -6.63 12.26
C GLY A 206 5.63 -7.65 12.20
N TYR A 207 5.92 -8.88 11.78
CA TYR A 207 4.92 -9.94 11.77
C TYR A 207 4.50 -10.37 13.18
N LEU A 208 5.46 -10.77 14.04
CA LEU A 208 5.16 -11.30 15.37
C LEU A 208 4.48 -10.26 16.26
N PHE A 209 4.98 -9.02 16.25
CA PHE A 209 4.38 -7.95 17.03
C PHE A 209 3.00 -7.57 16.46
N GLY A 210 2.83 -7.56 15.14
CA GLY A 210 1.51 -7.42 14.50
C GLY A 210 0.51 -8.47 14.99
N GLN A 211 0.94 -9.71 15.19
CA GLN A 211 0.08 -10.76 15.76
C GLN A 211 -0.22 -10.55 17.25
N VAL A 212 0.74 -10.05 18.03
CA VAL A 212 0.50 -9.66 19.43
C VAL A 212 -0.58 -8.58 19.48
N LEU A 213 -0.44 -7.53 18.67
CA LEU A 213 -1.40 -6.42 18.57
C LEU A 213 -2.82 -6.89 18.19
N LYS A 214 -2.93 -7.82 17.22
CA LYS A 214 -4.19 -8.50 16.90
C LYS A 214 -4.80 -9.19 18.14
N LYS A 215 -4.01 -9.99 18.85
CA LYS A 215 -4.46 -10.77 20.03
C LYS A 215 -4.83 -9.89 21.23
N THR A 216 -4.15 -8.77 21.42
CA THR A 216 -4.42 -7.79 22.50
C THR A 216 -5.47 -6.76 22.11
N ASN A 217 -5.99 -6.85 20.88
CA ASN A 217 -6.94 -5.93 20.28
C ASN A 217 -6.47 -4.46 20.30
N TYR A 218 -5.15 -4.21 20.20
CA TYR A 218 -4.57 -2.87 20.24
C TYR A 218 -4.14 -2.45 18.84
N VAL A 219 -4.83 -1.46 18.25
CA VAL A 219 -4.63 -1.03 16.84
C VAL A 219 -4.33 0.47 16.69
N ASP A 220 -4.14 1.18 17.80
CA ASP A 220 -3.81 2.61 17.77
C ASP A 220 -2.35 2.81 17.30
N PHE A 221 -2.20 3.39 16.12
CA PHE A 221 -0.92 3.41 15.41
C PHE A 221 0.13 4.31 16.06
N ASN A 222 -0.28 5.43 16.69
CA ASN A 222 0.65 6.38 17.28
C ASN A 222 1.43 5.77 18.46
N PRO A 223 0.78 5.17 19.48
CA PRO A 223 1.50 4.49 20.55
C PRO A 223 2.29 3.27 20.05
N ILE A 224 1.78 2.55 19.03
CA ILE A 224 2.49 1.42 18.42
C ILE A 224 3.86 1.84 17.88
N GLN A 225 3.97 3.01 17.24
CA GLN A 225 5.25 3.54 16.75
C GLN A 225 6.28 3.71 17.87
N PHE A 226 5.87 4.30 19.00
CA PHE A 226 6.76 4.50 20.15
C PHE A 226 7.15 3.18 20.80
N VAL A 227 6.21 2.24 20.93
CA VAL A 227 6.52 0.89 21.45
C VAL A 227 7.51 0.18 20.54
N LEU A 228 7.32 0.26 19.22
CA LEU A 228 8.24 -0.34 18.25
C LEU A 228 9.63 0.29 18.29
N ALA A 229 9.74 1.62 18.46
CA ALA A 229 11.01 2.30 18.64
C ALA A 229 11.74 1.82 19.91
N GLY A 230 11.02 1.73 21.03
CA GLY A 230 11.55 1.16 22.29
C GLY A 230 11.99 -0.29 22.12
N MET A 231 11.21 -1.09 21.38
CA MET A 231 11.55 -2.46 21.01
C MET A 231 12.88 -2.55 20.24
N MET A 232 13.12 -1.68 19.25
CA MET A 232 14.40 -1.66 18.51
C MET A 232 15.59 -1.37 19.42
N ILE A 233 15.44 -0.42 20.35
CA ILE A 233 16.50 -0.07 21.32
C ILE A 233 16.78 -1.26 22.24
N VAL A 234 15.74 -1.86 22.82
CA VAL A 234 15.89 -3.01 23.72
C VAL A 234 16.49 -4.20 23.00
N MET A 235 16.07 -4.49 21.77
CA MET A 235 16.66 -5.53 20.93
C MET A 235 18.15 -5.26 20.69
N PHE A 236 18.51 -4.02 20.32
CA PHE A 236 19.89 -3.64 20.06
C PHE A 236 20.77 -3.83 21.31
N ILE A 237 20.32 -3.35 22.47
CA ILE A 237 21.02 -3.54 23.74
C ILE A 237 21.15 -5.02 24.08
N THR A 238 20.07 -5.80 23.93
CA THR A 238 20.08 -7.25 24.19
C THR A 238 21.06 -7.97 23.28
N ASN A 239 21.11 -7.60 22.01
CA ASN A 239 22.08 -8.12 21.04
C ASN A 239 23.52 -7.81 21.48
N GLN A 240 23.85 -6.55 21.79
CA GLN A 240 25.20 -6.16 22.24
C GLN A 240 25.59 -6.89 23.53
N PHE A 241 24.68 -6.95 24.50
CA PHE A 241 24.92 -7.62 25.78
C PHE A 241 25.14 -9.12 25.60
N THR A 242 24.36 -9.77 24.73
CA THR A 242 24.53 -11.21 24.48
C THR A 242 25.84 -11.50 23.76
N GLN A 243 26.25 -10.69 22.77
CA GLN A 243 27.57 -10.83 22.13
C GLN A 243 28.71 -10.70 23.14
N TYR A 244 28.59 -9.74 24.06
CA TYR A 244 29.53 -9.57 25.17
C TYR A 244 29.63 -10.83 26.04
N GLN A 245 28.49 -11.40 26.46
CA GLN A 245 28.46 -12.62 27.27
C GLN A 245 29.08 -13.81 26.53
N MET A 246 28.78 -13.97 25.24
CA MET A 246 29.36 -15.04 24.41
C MET A 246 30.88 -14.89 24.29
N LEU A 247 31.38 -13.68 24.07
CA LEU A 247 32.81 -13.42 23.94
C LEU A 247 33.58 -13.72 25.24
N ILE A 248 33.02 -13.35 26.39
CA ILE A 248 33.60 -13.71 27.71
C ILE A 248 33.65 -15.23 27.88
N ALA A 249 32.54 -15.90 27.55
CA ALA A 249 32.42 -17.35 27.72
C ALA A 249 33.40 -18.11 26.81
N GLU A 250 33.57 -17.68 25.55
CA GLU A 250 34.48 -18.33 24.60
C GLU A 250 35.96 -18.11 24.93
N ASN A 251 36.32 -16.96 25.50
CA ASN A 251 37.72 -16.58 25.75
C ASN A 251 38.16 -16.71 27.22
N ASN A 252 37.28 -17.17 28.12
CA ASN A 252 37.53 -17.31 29.57
C ASN A 252 38.04 -16.01 30.24
N ILE A 253 37.47 -14.85 29.89
CA ILE A 253 37.92 -13.55 30.41
C ILE A 253 37.09 -13.18 31.65
N SER A 254 37.68 -13.23 32.85
CA SER A 254 36.95 -13.07 34.12
C SER A 254 36.77 -11.63 34.62
N GLU A 255 37.48 -10.63 34.06
CA GLU A 255 37.50 -9.24 34.58
C GLU A 255 36.99 -8.18 33.59
N PHE A 256 36.29 -8.60 32.55
CA PHE A 256 35.85 -7.69 31.49
C PHE A 256 34.43 -7.21 31.72
N SER A 257 34.18 -5.89 31.76
CA SER A 257 32.85 -5.32 31.93
C SER A 257 32.15 -4.98 30.61
N PHE A 258 30.81 -4.88 30.63
CA PHE A 258 30.04 -4.52 29.43
C PHE A 258 30.38 -3.13 28.89
N LEU A 259 30.68 -2.16 29.75
CA LEU A 259 31.06 -0.82 29.30
C LEU A 259 32.44 -0.81 28.63
N GLU A 260 33.37 -1.62 29.12
CA GLU A 260 34.67 -1.82 28.49
C GLU A 260 34.53 -2.50 27.13
N PHE A 261 33.62 -3.47 27.01
CA PHE A 261 33.24 -4.05 25.72
C PHE A 261 32.79 -3.00 24.72
N ILE A 262 31.85 -2.14 25.12
CA ILE A 262 31.38 -1.06 24.25
C ILE A 262 32.53 -0.10 23.89
N ASN A 263 33.38 0.27 24.86
CA ASN A 263 34.54 1.13 24.62
C ASN A 263 35.54 0.51 23.62
N ILE A 264 35.83 -0.79 23.74
CA ILE A 264 36.69 -1.50 22.79
C ILE A 264 36.05 -1.55 21.39
N ARG A 265 34.74 -1.77 21.29
CA ARG A 265 34.03 -1.72 20.01
C ARG A 265 34.17 -0.34 19.36
N PHE A 266 33.99 0.73 20.14
CA PHE A 266 34.21 2.10 19.65
C PHE A 266 35.64 2.37 19.20
N LYS A 267 36.64 1.92 19.97
CA LYS A 267 38.07 2.05 19.61
C LYS A 267 38.43 1.24 18.36
N GLY A 268 37.89 0.03 18.24
CA GLY A 268 38.06 -0.83 17.07
C GLY A 268 37.38 -0.28 15.83
N GLY A 269 36.28 0.45 16.00
CA GLY A 269 35.51 1.05 14.92
C GLY A 269 34.87 0.02 14.00
N LEU A 270 34.38 0.47 12.86
CA LEU A 270 33.87 -0.40 11.80
C LEU A 270 34.90 -0.52 10.68
N THR A 271 35.36 -1.73 10.43
CA THR A 271 36.23 -2.05 9.30
C THR A 271 35.44 -2.81 8.24
N ILE A 272 35.29 -2.23 7.06
CA ILE A 272 34.65 -2.87 5.90
C ILE A 272 35.75 -3.24 4.92
N LYS A 273 36.02 -4.53 4.77
CA LYS A 273 37.17 -5.06 4.01
C LYS A 273 38.48 -4.48 4.54
N SER A 274 39.11 -3.57 3.81
CA SER A 274 40.36 -2.88 4.20
C SER A 274 40.14 -1.44 4.69
N LEU A 275 38.92 -0.92 4.65
CA LEU A 275 38.62 0.47 4.97
C LEU A 275 38.10 0.57 6.40
N ASN A 276 38.92 1.15 7.28
CA ASN A 276 38.53 1.46 8.64
C ASN A 276 37.80 2.81 8.67
N THR A 277 36.49 2.78 8.93
CA THR A 277 35.63 3.96 9.08
C THR A 277 35.62 4.53 10.50
N GLY A 278 36.34 3.89 11.42
CA GLY A 278 36.45 4.26 12.82
C GLY A 278 35.11 4.19 13.56
N TRP A 279 35.03 4.95 14.65
CA TRP A 279 33.85 5.04 15.51
C TRP A 279 32.63 5.69 14.83
N ILE A 280 32.88 6.56 13.84
CA ILE A 280 31.82 7.25 13.09
C ILE A 280 31.04 6.24 12.25
N GLY A 281 31.74 5.42 11.46
CA GLY A 281 31.07 4.40 10.65
C GLY A 281 30.39 3.33 11.49
N LEU A 282 30.94 2.99 12.66
CA LEU A 282 30.29 2.10 13.62
C LEU A 282 28.96 2.69 14.12
N THR A 283 28.97 3.95 14.55
CA THR A 283 27.77 4.66 15.02
C THR A 283 26.69 4.70 13.93
N LEU A 284 27.08 5.05 12.69
CA LEU A 284 26.16 5.07 11.56
C LEU A 284 25.59 3.68 11.25
N SER A 285 26.41 2.64 11.34
CA SER A 285 25.96 1.25 11.17
C SER A 285 24.95 0.86 12.25
N TRP A 286 25.14 1.26 13.50
CA TRP A 286 24.20 0.97 14.58
C TRP A 286 22.88 1.72 14.41
N ILE A 287 22.93 2.98 14.00
CA ILE A 287 21.74 3.76 13.65
C ILE A 287 20.99 3.07 12.52
N PHE A 288 21.69 2.64 11.46
CA PHE A 288 21.08 1.91 10.35
C PHE A 288 20.45 0.59 10.81
N GLN A 289 21.16 -0.19 11.64
CA GLN A 289 20.69 -1.45 12.21
C GLN A 289 19.42 -1.33 13.04
N MET A 290 19.16 -0.17 13.65
CA MET A 290 17.90 0.09 14.35
C MET A 290 16.83 0.67 13.42
N THR A 291 17.23 1.60 12.55
CA THR A 291 16.30 2.42 11.76
C THR A 291 15.72 1.65 10.57
N PHE A 292 16.52 0.86 9.87
CA PHE A 292 16.04 0.12 8.70
C PHE A 292 15.03 -0.97 9.08
N PRO A 293 15.28 -1.84 10.08
CA PRO A 293 14.26 -2.78 10.58
C PRO A 293 13.02 -2.09 11.14
N TYR A 294 13.17 -0.93 11.79
CA TYR A 294 12.04 -0.16 12.33
C TYR A 294 11.02 0.15 11.23
N PHE A 295 11.45 0.72 10.10
CA PHE A 295 10.55 1.08 9.01
C PHE A 295 9.90 -0.14 8.36
N LEU A 296 10.66 -1.23 8.18
CA LEU A 296 10.12 -2.49 7.66
C LEU A 296 9.07 -3.10 8.59
N ALA A 297 9.35 -3.12 9.89
CA ALA A 297 8.42 -3.62 10.90
C ALA A 297 7.17 -2.74 10.96
N LEU A 298 7.32 -1.42 10.90
CA LEU A 298 6.22 -0.46 10.92
C LEU A 298 5.28 -0.67 9.72
N ALA A 299 5.83 -0.81 8.51
CA ALA A 299 5.06 -1.11 7.31
C ALA A 299 4.29 -2.44 7.44
N ARG A 300 4.95 -3.48 7.97
CA ARG A 300 4.32 -4.79 8.17
C ARG A 300 3.21 -4.75 9.21
N ILE A 301 3.43 -4.06 10.33
CA ILE A 301 2.43 -3.88 11.39
C ILE A 301 1.23 -3.11 10.83
N GLY A 302 1.46 -2.01 10.11
CA GLY A 302 0.41 -1.22 9.47
C GLY A 302 -0.50 -2.10 8.60
N GLY A 303 0.09 -2.91 7.71
CA GLY A 303 -0.70 -3.85 6.90
C GLY A 303 -1.55 -4.81 7.74
N ILE A 304 -0.96 -5.44 8.77
CA ILE A 304 -1.66 -6.39 9.64
C ILE A 304 -2.78 -5.72 10.45
N THR A 305 -2.53 -4.56 11.04
CA THR A 305 -3.51 -3.83 11.86
C THR A 305 -4.65 -3.28 11.02
N THR A 306 -4.36 -2.80 9.81
CA THR A 306 -5.40 -2.26 8.92
C THR A 306 -6.30 -3.37 8.40
N SER A 307 -5.74 -4.50 7.93
CA SER A 307 -6.55 -5.68 7.57
C SER A 307 -7.40 -6.16 8.75
N TYR A 308 -6.82 -6.15 9.96
CA TYR A 308 -7.57 -6.51 11.16
C TYR A 308 -8.76 -5.59 11.41
N THR A 309 -8.56 -4.26 11.33
CA THR A 309 -9.63 -3.28 11.55
C THR A 309 -10.78 -3.47 10.56
N ILE A 310 -10.48 -3.77 9.30
CA ILE A 310 -11.49 -4.07 8.27
C ILE A 310 -12.23 -5.37 8.59
N GLU A 311 -11.52 -6.46 8.93
CA GLU A 311 -12.11 -7.78 9.25
C GLU A 311 -13.09 -7.77 10.44
N LYS A 312 -12.95 -6.78 11.34
CA LYS A 312 -13.81 -6.64 12.51
C LYS A 312 -15.22 -6.19 12.17
N VAL A 313 -15.39 -5.45 11.07
CA VAL A 313 -16.68 -4.86 10.70
C VAL A 313 -17.35 -5.78 9.66
N PRO A 314 -18.61 -6.21 9.89
CA PRO A 314 -19.39 -6.92 8.88
C PRO A 314 -19.49 -6.12 7.58
N LYS A 315 -19.44 -6.81 6.44
CA LYS A 315 -19.42 -6.18 5.13
C LYS A 315 -20.67 -5.33 4.90
N GLU A 316 -21.82 -5.82 5.35
CA GLU A 316 -23.12 -5.17 5.24
C GLU A 316 -23.17 -3.83 6.00
N ALA A 317 -22.50 -3.75 7.16
CA ALA A 317 -22.40 -2.52 7.93
C ALA A 317 -21.47 -1.50 7.24
N LEU A 318 -20.39 -1.96 6.58
CA LEU A 318 -19.52 -1.09 5.77
C LEU A 318 -20.26 -0.54 4.56
N GLU A 319 -20.89 -1.42 3.77
CA GLU A 319 -21.65 -1.05 2.57
C GLU A 319 -22.76 -0.07 2.88
N TYR A 320 -23.55 -0.34 3.92
CA TYR A 320 -24.62 0.56 4.33
C TYR A 320 -24.09 1.93 4.77
N THR A 321 -22.96 1.96 5.47
CA THR A 321 -22.36 3.23 5.92
C THR A 321 -21.81 4.03 4.74
N VAL A 322 -21.19 3.39 3.76
CA VAL A 322 -20.75 4.02 2.51
C VAL A 322 -21.96 4.60 1.77
N TYR A 323 -23.04 3.82 1.62
CA TYR A 323 -24.30 4.30 1.03
C TYR A 323 -24.81 5.58 1.70
N LEU A 324 -24.82 5.64 3.04
CA LEU A 324 -25.30 6.82 3.75
C LEU A 324 -24.43 8.07 3.47
N PHE A 325 -23.11 7.90 3.33
CA PHE A 325 -22.21 8.99 2.95
C PHE A 325 -22.41 9.45 1.50
N GLU A 326 -22.65 8.53 0.56
CA GLU A 326 -23.01 8.86 -0.83
C GLU A 326 -24.32 9.66 -0.90
N MET A 327 -25.25 9.40 0.01
CA MET A 327 -26.48 10.20 0.20
C MET A 327 -26.23 11.56 0.90
N ASN A 328 -24.98 12.03 0.96
CA ASN A 328 -24.55 13.29 1.58
C ASN A 328 -24.92 13.43 3.07
N LYS A 329 -25.09 12.32 3.80
CA LYS A 329 -25.32 12.40 5.24
C LYS A 329 -24.03 12.77 5.96
N SER A 330 -24.16 13.65 6.95
CA SER A 330 -23.09 13.99 7.87
C SER A 330 -22.76 12.81 8.81
N GLU A 331 -21.55 12.79 9.37
CA GLU A 331 -21.13 11.72 10.28
C GLU A 331 -22.09 11.55 11.48
N SER A 332 -22.65 12.64 12.02
CA SER A 332 -23.61 12.61 13.12
C SER A 332 -24.93 11.93 12.72
N GLU A 333 -25.42 12.18 11.52
CA GLU A 333 -26.62 11.53 10.98
C GLU A 333 -26.37 10.04 10.73
N VAL A 334 -25.20 9.70 10.18
CA VAL A 334 -24.80 8.30 9.97
C VAL A 334 -24.75 7.55 11.31
N ARG A 335 -24.17 8.15 12.36
CA ARG A 335 -24.16 7.57 13.72
C ARG A 335 -25.56 7.33 14.26
N ALA A 336 -26.48 8.28 14.04
CA ALA A 336 -27.87 8.13 14.49
C ALA A 336 -28.57 6.96 13.79
N VAL A 337 -28.40 6.84 12.47
CA VAL A 337 -28.98 5.74 11.67
C VAL A 337 -28.36 4.38 12.05
N LEU A 338 -27.04 4.32 12.21
CA LEU A 338 -26.36 3.09 12.67
C LEU A 338 -26.84 2.65 14.06
N SER A 339 -27.06 3.61 14.97
CA SER A 339 -27.63 3.31 16.29
C SER A 339 -29.07 2.80 16.22
N GLN A 340 -29.87 3.20 15.24
CA GLN A 340 -31.21 2.62 15.05
C GLN A 340 -31.14 1.17 14.54
N LYS A 341 -30.04 0.82 13.86
CA LYS A 341 -29.78 -0.50 13.28
C LYS A 341 -28.94 -1.43 14.18
N GLY A 342 -28.81 -1.11 15.48
CA GLY A 342 -28.18 -1.97 16.48
C GLY A 342 -26.71 -1.67 16.78
N TRP A 343 -26.12 -0.65 16.15
CA TRP A 343 -24.74 -0.19 16.39
C TRP A 343 -24.74 1.01 17.35
N ASN A 344 -25.16 0.78 18.59
CA ASN A 344 -25.52 1.85 19.53
C ASN A 344 -24.33 2.44 20.29
N LYS A 345 -23.20 1.73 20.32
CA LYS A 345 -22.01 2.16 21.06
C LYS A 345 -21.13 2.98 20.14
N LYS A 346 -20.67 4.13 20.65
CA LYS A 346 -19.71 4.99 19.95
C LYS A 346 -18.48 4.22 19.47
N VAL A 347 -17.94 3.32 20.31
CA VAL A 347 -16.76 2.51 19.97
C VAL A 347 -17.00 1.62 18.74
N ASP A 348 -18.19 1.02 18.63
CA ASP A 348 -18.53 0.15 17.50
C ASP A 348 -18.69 0.98 16.22
N GLN A 349 -19.32 2.16 16.32
CA GLN A 349 -19.43 3.11 15.20
C GLN A 349 -18.08 3.65 14.74
N ASP A 350 -17.20 4.00 15.69
CA ASP A 350 -15.84 4.48 15.41
C ASP A 350 -15.04 3.41 14.64
N MET A 351 -15.26 2.12 14.94
CA MET A 351 -14.64 1.02 14.18
C MET A 351 -15.10 0.98 12.72
N VAL A 352 -16.38 1.25 12.45
CA VAL A 352 -16.90 1.32 11.07
C VAL A 352 -16.22 2.45 10.31
N PHE A 353 -16.15 3.65 10.90
CA PHE A 353 -15.49 4.80 10.27
C PHE A 353 -13.99 4.57 10.07
N GLN A 354 -13.32 3.96 11.04
CA GLN A 354 -11.90 3.60 10.90
C GLN A 354 -11.68 2.57 9.79
N ALA A 355 -12.56 1.58 9.65
CA ALA A 355 -12.47 0.60 8.58
C ALA A 355 -12.70 1.22 7.19
N ILE A 356 -13.66 2.15 7.06
CA ILE A 356 -13.86 2.92 5.83
C ILE A 356 -12.64 3.79 5.52
N GLY A 357 -12.14 4.54 6.50
CA GLY A 357 -10.93 5.35 6.35
C GLY A 357 -9.70 4.52 5.97
N ALA A 358 -9.58 3.31 6.51
CA ALA A 358 -8.57 2.34 6.13
C ALA A 358 -8.69 1.86 4.68
N ILE A 359 -9.91 1.58 4.20
CA ILE A 359 -10.17 1.19 2.81
C ILE A 359 -9.82 2.34 1.86
N LEU A 360 -10.28 3.56 2.16
CA LEU A 360 -9.97 4.76 1.38
C LEU A 360 -8.47 5.05 1.37
N GLY A 361 -7.80 4.93 2.52
CA GLY A 361 -6.35 5.09 2.61
C GLY A 361 -5.58 4.06 1.78
N PHE A 362 -6.04 2.80 1.73
CA PHE A 362 -5.46 1.79 0.84
C PHE A 362 -5.70 2.12 -0.64
N GLN A 363 -6.89 2.63 -1.00
CA GLN A 363 -7.17 3.07 -2.36
C GLN A 363 -6.25 4.24 -2.76
N GLU A 364 -6.07 5.23 -1.89
CA GLU A 364 -5.17 6.36 -2.16
C GLU A 364 -3.70 5.93 -2.24
N MET A 365 -3.24 5.04 -1.36
CA MET A 365 -1.88 4.48 -1.46
C MET A 365 -1.68 3.63 -2.72
N ASN A 366 -2.71 2.93 -3.20
CA ASN A 366 -2.66 2.22 -4.47
C ASN A 366 -2.70 3.19 -5.67
N ARG A 367 -3.30 4.36 -5.48
CA ARG A 367 -3.41 5.43 -6.48
C ARG A 367 -2.08 6.18 -6.68
N GLU A 368 -1.35 6.45 -5.60
CA GLU A 368 0.02 7.02 -5.61
C GLU A 368 1.05 5.99 -6.09
#